data_AF-A0A7D7ZLX1-F1
#
_entry.id   AF-A0A7D7ZLX1-F1
#
_cell.length_a   1.000
_cell.length_b   1.000
_cell.length_c   1.000
_cell.angle_alpha   90.00
_cell.angle_beta   90.00
_cell.angle_gamma   90.00
#
_symmetry.space_group_name_H-M   'P 1'
#
loop_
_entity.id
_entity.type
_entity.pdbx_description
1 polymer ?
#
loop_
_entity_poly.entity_id
_entity_poly.type
_entity_poly.pdbx_seq_one_letter_code
_entity_poly.pdbx_strand_id
1 'polypeptide(L)' 'MQNVYRVTNQTARTDMEALVKKGFLKKIAINHKSSSYWKGDKFDNTFL' A
#
# COMPACT_ATOMS: atom_id res chain seq x y z
N MET A 1 -2.12 10.46 17.00
CA MET A 1 -1.40 9.47 16.15
C MET A 1 -0.57 10.26 15.16
N GLN A 2 0.75 10.09 15.19
CA GLN A 2 1.69 10.87 14.37
C GLN A 2 1.69 10.32 12.94
N ASN A 3 1.20 11.10 11.98
CA ASN A 3 1.37 10.77 10.57
C ASN A 3 2.75 11.25 10.13
N VAL A 4 3.66 10.31 9.89
CA VAL A 4 5.05 10.52 9.48
C VAL A 4 5.18 11.49 8.28
N TYR A 5 4.14 11.59 7.45
CA TYR A 5 4.14 12.39 6.23
C TYR A 5 3.07 13.51 6.18
N ARG A 6 2.38 13.84 7.28
CA ARG A 6 1.24 14.79 7.28
C ARG A 6 0.10 14.47 6.27
N VAL A 7 0.11 13.31 5.64
CA VAL A 7 -0.92 12.85 4.69
C VAL A 7 -2.17 12.42 5.46
N THR A 8 -3.38 12.71 4.98
CA THR A 8 -4.61 12.22 5.64
C THR A 8 -4.77 10.70 5.46
N ASN A 9 -5.46 10.04 6.39
CA ASN A 9 -5.73 8.58 6.27
C ASN A 9 -6.45 8.21 4.97
N GLN A 10 -7.27 9.12 4.43
CA GLN A 10 -7.98 8.92 3.16
C GLN A 10 -7.00 8.91 1.97
N THR A 11 -6.12 9.90 1.90
CA THR A 11 -5.11 10.00 0.84
C THR A 11 -4.14 8.82 0.87
N ALA A 12 -3.67 8.45 2.07
CA ALA A 12 -2.79 7.29 2.24
C ALA A 12 -3.44 5.98 1.76
N ARG A 13 -4.75 5.82 1.97
CA ARG A 13 -5.50 4.65 1.48
C ARG A 13 -5.58 4.63 -0.04
N THR A 14 -5.91 5.77 -0.66
CA THR A 14 -5.97 5.89 -2.12
C THR A 14 -4.61 5.61 -2.77
N ASP A 15 -3.52 6.11 -2.18
CA ASP A 15 -2.16 5.87 -2.68
C ASP A 15 -1.76 4.40 -2.55
N MET A 16 -2.05 3.76 -1.41
CA MET A 16 -1.80 2.32 -1.24
C MET A 16 -2.58 1.47 -2.25
N GLU A 17 -3.84 1.83 -2.55
CA GLU A 17 -4.63 1.10 -3.55
C GLU A 17 -4.11 1.34 -4.98
N ALA A 18 -3.62 2.54 -5.29
CA ALA A 18 -2.96 2.81 -6.56
C ALA A 18 -1.67 1.99 -6.72
N LEU A 19 -0.87 1.84 -5.66
CA LEU A 19 0.33 1.00 -5.65
C LEU A 19 0.01 -0.49 -5.81
N VAL A 20 -1.09 -0.96 -5.22
CA VAL A 20 -1.58 -2.33 -5.44
C VAL A 20 -2.01 -2.54 -6.89
N LYS A 21 -2.81 -1.61 -7.44
CA LYS A 21 -3.27 -1.67 -8.83
C LYS A 21 -2.11 -1.66 -9.84
N LYS A 22 -1.04 -0.92 -9.52
CA LYS A 22 0.17 -0.87 -10.33
C LYS A 22 1.06 -2.13 -10.19
N GLY A 23 0.78 -3.02 -9.23
CA GLY A 23 1.54 -4.25 -8.99
C GLY A 23 2.77 -4.09 -8.10
N PHE A 24 2.96 -2.91 -7.50
CA PHE A 24 4.05 -2.63 -6.56
C PHE A 24 3.77 -3.19 -5.17
N LEU A 25 2.49 -3.28 -4.80
CA LEU A 25 2.05 -3.86 -3.53
C LEU A 25 1.04 -4.98 -3.79
N LYS A 26 0.99 -5.95 -2.88
CA LYS A 26 -0.08 -6.95 -2.81
C LYS A 26 -0.88 -6.70 -1.53
N LYS A 27 -2.20 -6.53 -1.67
CA LYS A 27 -3.11 -6.37 -0.53
C LYS A 27 -3.51 -7.76 -0.02
N ILE A 28 -3.22 -8.04 1.23
CA ILE A 28 -3.60 -9.28 1.90
C ILE A 28 -4.63 -8.94 2.99
N ALA A 29 -5.84 -9.45 2.86
CA ALA A 29 -6.86 -9.29 3.90
C ALA A 29 -6.49 -10.18 5.10
N ILE A 30 -6.07 -9.56 6.22
CA ILE A 30 -5.78 -10.31 7.45
C ILE A 30 -7.09 -10.60 8.19
N ASN A 31 -8.06 -9.68 8.12
CA ASN A 31 -9.41 -9.87 8.66
C ASN A 31 -10.41 -8.93 7.95
N HIS A 32 -11.69 -8.97 8.33
CA HIS A 32 -12.74 -8.11 7.75
C HIS A 32 -12.52 -6.60 7.92
N LYS A 33 -11.70 -6.17 8.88
CA LYS A 33 -11.45 -4.75 9.18
C LYS A 33 -10.07 -4.26 8.74
N SER A 34 -9.11 -5.15 8.52
CA SER A 34 -7.69 -4.86 8.40
C SER A 34 -7.06 -5.60 7.23
N SER A 35 -6.29 -4.86 6.44
CA SER A 35 -5.50 -5.41 5.33
C SER A 35 -4.03 -5.09 5.56
N SER A 36 -3.18 -6.07 5.31
CA SER A 36 -1.73 -5.88 5.18
C SER A 36 -1.37 -5.55 3.74
N TYR A 37 -0.25 -4.87 3.53
CA TYR A 37 0.31 -4.60 2.22
C TYR A 37 1.72 -5.18 2.16
N TRP A 38 1.93 -6.09 1.22
CA TRP A 38 3.18 -6.81 1.03
C TRP A 38 3.84 -6.36 -0.26
N LYS A 39 5.13 -6.65 -0.40
CA LYS A 39 5.89 -6.37 -1.62
C LYS A 39 5.25 -7.08 -2.82
N GLY A 40 4.90 -6.33 -3.86
CA GLY A 40 4.37 -6.86 -5.11
C GLY A 40 5.49 -7.20 -6.09
N ASP A 41 5.18 -8.02 -7.09
CA ASP A 41 6.19 -8.57 -8.02
C ASP A 41 6.92 -7.48 -8.84
N LYS A 42 6.28 -6.32 -9.05
CA LYS A 42 6.92 -5.20 -9.76
C LYS A 42 7.78 -4.32 -8.87
N PHE A 43 7.72 -4.48 -7.56
CA PHE A 43 8.57 -3.70 -6.66
C PHE A 43 10.06 -3.99 -6.94
N ASP A 44 10.43 -5.26 -7.05
CA ASP A 44 11.83 -5.66 -7.30
C ASP A 44 12.33 -5.25 -8.69
N ASN A 45 11.43 -5.20 -9.69
CA ASN A 45 11.79 -4.91 -11.08
C ASN A 45 11.90 -3.42 -11.43
N THR A 46 11.65 -2.50 -10.49
CA THR A 46 11.56 -1.06 -10.79
C THR A 46 12.76 -0.24 -10.28
N PHE A 47 13.63 -0.84 -9.47
CA PHE A 47 14.80 -0.16 -8.90
C PHE A 47 16.14 -0.70 -9.43
N LEU A 48 16.13 -1.34 -10.60
CA LEU A 48 17.33 -1.77 -11.35
C LEU A 48 17.77 -0.69 -12.34
#